data_AF-A0A075HZB2-F1
#
_entry.id   AF-A0A075HZB2-F1
#
_cell.length_a   1.000
_cell.length_b   1.000
_cell.length_c   1.000
_cell.angle_alpha   90.00
_cell.angle_beta   90.00
_cell.angle_gamma   90.00
#
_symmetry.space_group_name_H-M   'P 1'
#
loop_
_entity.id
_entity.type
_entity.pdbx_description
1 polymer ?
#
loop_
_entity_poly.entity_id
_entity_poly.type
_entity_poly.pdbx_seq_one_letter_code
_entity_poly.pdbx_strand_id
1 'polypeptide(L)'
;MLKKIQHYVSWQEIDASTAKELLDKKGRKTGYKKITDKDISEAGFKTIDELAASLSEGKTTMTKIKSLKPWFALSPPRQGFKRSTKRLYGQKGVLGYNKELSTLIKRMI
;
A
#
# COMPACT_ATOMS: atom_id res chain seq x y z
N MET A 1 1.33 17.65 5.88
CA MET A 1 0.78 17.45 4.51
C MET A 1 -0.48 16.60 4.50
N LEU A 2 -0.52 15.42 5.12
CA LEU A 2 -1.70 14.53 5.13
C LEU A 2 -2.99 15.18 5.65
N LYS A 3 -2.92 15.94 6.76
CA LYS A 3 -4.09 16.69 7.29
C LYS A 3 -4.70 17.67 6.27
N LYS A 4 -3.92 18.24 5.36
CA LYS A 4 -4.41 19.19 4.33
C LYS A 4 -5.19 18.47 3.22
N ILE A 5 -4.81 17.23 2.89
CA ILE A 5 -5.39 16.45 1.78
C ILE A 5 -6.45 15.46 2.33
N GLN A 6 -6.89 15.65 3.57
CA GLN A 6 -7.74 14.69 4.28
C GLN A 6 -9.09 14.42 3.64
N HIS A 7 -9.57 15.36 2.83
CA HIS A 7 -10.85 15.29 2.14
C HIS A 7 -10.75 14.54 0.80
N TYR A 8 -9.55 14.17 0.36
CA TYR A 8 -9.33 13.50 -0.92
C TYR A 8 -8.72 12.10 -0.78
N VAL A 9 -8.01 11.85 0.32
CA VAL A 9 -7.25 10.62 0.53
C VAL A 9 -7.67 9.96 1.82
N SER A 10 -7.50 8.64 1.87
CA SER A 10 -7.62 7.85 3.08
C SER A 10 -6.25 7.26 3.44
N TRP A 11 -5.88 7.28 4.72
CA TRP A 11 -4.61 6.70 5.19
C TRP A 11 -4.79 5.95 6.50
N GLN A 12 -3.89 5.00 6.71
CA GLN A 12 -3.78 4.20 7.92
C GLN A 12 -2.31 3.76 8.06
N GLU A 13 -1.91 3.44 9.28
CA GLU A 13 -0.69 2.66 9.53
C GLU A 13 -0.83 1.28 8.88
N ILE A 14 0.27 0.81 8.29
CA ILE A 14 0.31 -0.46 7.57
C ILE A 14 0.84 -1.56 8.47
N ASP A 15 0.23 -2.74 8.40
CA ASP A 15 0.71 -3.93 9.07
C ASP A 15 1.66 -4.72 8.13
N ALA A 16 2.66 -5.39 8.69
CA ALA A 16 3.64 -6.16 7.94
C ALA A 16 2.97 -7.25 7.08
N SER A 17 1.90 -7.86 7.59
CA SER A 17 1.10 -8.86 6.87
C SER A 17 0.48 -8.28 5.58
N THR A 18 -0.13 -7.09 5.67
CA THR A 18 -0.73 -6.40 4.53
C THR A 18 0.30 -5.86 3.55
N ALA A 19 1.47 -5.45 4.04
CA ALA A 19 2.57 -5.01 3.18
C ALA A 19 3.10 -6.15 2.31
N LYS A 20 3.23 -7.36 2.86
CA LYS A 20 3.61 -8.57 2.12
C LYS A 20 2.62 -8.86 0.98
N GLU A 21 1.32 -8.90 1.28
CA GLU A 21 0.27 -9.16 0.28
C GLU A 21 0.28 -8.13 -0.86
N LEU A 22 0.56 -6.85 -0.53
CA LEU A 22 0.69 -5.78 -1.52
C LEU A 22 1.90 -5.95 -2.42
N LEU A 23 3.05 -6.30 -1.85
CA LEU A 23 4.28 -6.55 -2.62
C LEU A 23 4.11 -7.74 -3.57
N ASP A 24 3.52 -8.85 -3.10
CA ASP A 24 3.33 -10.06 -3.89
C ASP A 24 2.38 -9.86 -5.09
N LYS A 25 1.23 -9.22 -4.85
CA LYS A 25 0.16 -9.14 -5.85
C LYS A 25 0.22 -7.89 -6.71
N LYS A 26 0.66 -6.76 -6.14
CA LYS A 26 0.61 -5.44 -6.78
C LYS A 26 1.99 -4.79 -6.92
N GLY A 27 3.03 -5.40 -6.38
CA GLY A 27 4.40 -5.00 -6.63
C GLY A 27 4.76 -5.08 -8.11
N ARG A 28 5.19 -3.95 -8.68
CA ARG A 28 5.55 -3.84 -10.10
C ARG A 28 6.85 -3.07 -10.28
N LYS A 29 7.63 -3.53 -11.24
CA LYS A 29 8.88 -2.89 -11.66
C LYS A 29 8.68 -1.86 -12.76
N THR A 30 9.77 -1.19 -13.09
CA THR A 30 9.92 -0.52 -14.39
C THR A 30 9.57 -1.50 -15.52
N GLY A 31 8.76 -1.06 -16.48
CA GLY A 31 8.21 -1.95 -17.51
C GLY A 31 7.02 -2.84 -17.10
N TYR A 32 6.39 -2.60 -15.94
CA TYR A 32 5.16 -3.28 -15.48
C TYR A 32 5.30 -4.79 -15.21
N LYS A 33 6.54 -5.27 -15.08
CA LYS A 33 6.85 -6.66 -14.72
C LYS A 33 6.60 -6.91 -13.23
N LYS A 34 6.26 -8.15 -12.88
CA LYS A 34 6.13 -8.58 -11.48
C LYS A 34 7.46 -8.44 -10.74
N ILE A 35 7.39 -8.22 -9.43
CA ILE A 35 8.56 -8.37 -8.56
C ILE A 35 8.95 -9.85 -8.56
N THR A 36 10.24 -10.11 -8.63
CA THR A 36 10.86 -11.43 -8.54
C THR A 36 11.93 -11.37 -7.46
N ASP A 37 12.21 -12.49 -6.81
CA ASP A 37 13.17 -12.59 -5.70
C ASP A 37 14.57 -12.07 -6.07
N LYS A 38 14.92 -12.15 -7.37
CA LYS A 38 16.18 -11.63 -7.93
C LYS A 38 16.36 -10.13 -7.74
N ASP A 39 15.29 -9.36 -7.78
CA ASP A 39 15.35 -7.91 -7.68
C ASP A 39 15.21 -7.43 -6.24
N ILE A 40 14.70 -8.30 -5.38
CA ILE A 40 14.71 -8.14 -3.93
C ILE A 40 16.14 -8.33 -3.43
N SER A 41 16.87 -9.32 -3.96
CA SER A 41 18.30 -9.49 -3.68
C SER A 41 19.15 -8.33 -4.24
N GLU A 42 18.81 -7.78 -5.42
CA GLU A 42 19.46 -6.56 -5.93
C GLU A 42 19.18 -5.31 -5.09
N ALA A 43 18.02 -5.28 -4.40
CA ALA A 43 17.67 -4.21 -3.48
C ALA A 43 18.34 -4.35 -2.09
N GLY A 44 19.11 -5.42 -1.86
CA GLY A 44 19.81 -5.67 -0.60
C GLY A 44 18.98 -6.35 0.49
N PHE A 45 17.82 -6.93 0.15
CA PHE A 45 16.97 -7.67 1.08
C PHE A 45 16.94 -9.15 0.71
N LYS A 46 16.95 -10.04 1.71
CA LYS A 46 17.02 -11.50 1.45
C LYS A 46 15.63 -12.09 1.20
N THR A 47 14.57 -11.45 1.71
CA THR A 47 13.19 -11.94 1.59
C THR A 47 12.17 -10.80 1.47
N ILE A 48 11.01 -11.11 0.87
CA ILE A 48 9.85 -10.20 0.78
C ILE A 48 9.38 -9.78 2.18
N ASP A 49 9.54 -10.66 3.17
CA ASP A 49 9.15 -10.44 4.56
C ASP A 49 10.05 -9.40 5.25
N GLU A 50 11.36 -9.44 5.03
CA GLU A 50 12.29 -8.41 5.51
C GLU A 50 12.03 -7.06 4.84
N LEU A 51 11.69 -7.07 3.55
CA LEU A 51 11.28 -5.87 2.82
C LEU A 51 10.00 -5.29 3.40
N ALA A 52 8.97 -6.12 3.62
CA ALA A 52 7.70 -5.72 4.20
C ALA A 52 7.87 -5.15 5.61
N ALA A 53 8.69 -5.80 6.45
CA ALA A 53 8.99 -5.35 7.82
C ALA A 53 9.76 -4.01 7.82
N SER A 54 10.80 -3.89 6.98
CA SER A 54 11.57 -2.65 6.87
C SER A 54 10.75 -1.48 6.30
N LEU A 55 9.78 -1.77 5.41
CA LEU A 55 8.80 -0.81 4.91
C LEU A 55 7.79 -0.39 5.98
N SER A 56 7.27 -1.33 6.78
CA SER A 56 6.36 -1.01 7.89
C SER A 56 7.05 -0.20 8.99
N GLU A 57 8.34 -0.43 9.22
CA GLU A 57 9.15 0.32 10.19
C GLU A 57 9.68 1.64 9.64
N GLY A 58 9.49 1.93 8.34
CA GLY A 58 9.93 3.16 7.70
C GLY A 58 11.43 3.26 7.46
N LYS A 59 12.18 2.16 7.62
CA LYS A 59 13.64 2.10 7.39
C LYS A 59 13.98 2.16 5.90
N THR A 60 13.08 1.70 5.03
CA THR A 60 13.25 1.69 3.58
C THR A 60 12.15 2.43 2.85
N THR A 61 12.56 3.26 1.89
CA THR A 61 11.67 3.97 0.97
C THR A 61 11.72 3.31 -0.39
N MET A 62 10.55 2.97 -0.94
CA MET A 62 10.39 2.35 -2.27
C MET A 62 11.10 3.12 -3.38
N THR A 63 11.22 4.45 -3.25
CA THR A 63 11.94 5.34 -4.19
C THR A 63 13.43 5.04 -4.30
N LYS A 64 14.06 4.47 -3.26
CA LYS A 64 15.48 4.10 -3.28
C LYS A 64 15.72 2.80 -4.06
N ILE A 65 14.70 1.99 -4.25
CA ILE A 65 14.77 0.75 -5.03
C ILE A 65 14.52 1.12 -6.49
N LYS A 66 15.59 1.39 -7.25
CA LYS A 66 15.52 1.79 -8.67
C LYS A 66 14.66 0.84 -9.52
N SER A 67 14.63 -0.43 -9.17
CA SER A 67 13.89 -1.46 -9.89
C SER A 67 12.39 -1.43 -9.60
N LEU A 68 11.92 -0.67 -8.61
CA LEU A 68 10.54 -0.71 -8.12
C LEU A 68 9.80 0.61 -8.28
N LYS A 69 8.52 0.52 -8.66
CA LYS A 69 7.66 1.70 -8.70
C LYS A 69 7.31 2.15 -7.28
N PRO A 70 7.33 3.47 -6.98
CA PRO A 70 6.98 3.98 -5.66
C PRO A 70 5.48 4.00 -5.38
N TRP A 71 4.63 3.52 -6.31
CA TRP A 71 3.19 3.40 -6.12
C TRP A 71 2.68 2.02 -6.53
N PHE A 72 1.58 1.60 -5.91
CA PHE A 72 0.85 0.38 -6.26
C PHE A 72 -0.39 0.74 -7.08
N ALA A 73 -0.57 0.08 -8.23
CA ALA A 73 -1.78 0.21 -9.03
C ALA A 73 -2.86 -0.76 -8.50
N LEU A 74 -3.69 -0.28 -7.59
CA LEU A 74 -4.78 -1.06 -7.00
C LEU A 74 -5.98 -1.17 -7.96
N SER A 75 -6.71 -2.28 -7.85
CA SER A 75 -7.99 -2.44 -8.52
C SER A 75 -9.10 -1.73 -7.73
N PRO A 76 -10.23 -1.36 -8.35
CA PRO A 76 -11.39 -0.89 -7.61
C PRO A 76 -11.81 -1.90 -6.52
N PRO A 77 -12.33 -1.46 -5.37
CA PRO A 77 -12.72 -2.37 -4.31
C PRO A 77 -13.83 -3.31 -4.80
N ARG A 78 -13.63 -4.61 -4.65
CA ARG A 78 -14.68 -5.61 -4.88
C ARG A 78 -15.89 -5.30 -3.99
N GLN A 79 -17.08 -5.31 -4.58
CA GLN A 79 -18.35 -4.87 -3.96
C GLN A 79 -18.48 -3.35 -3.72
N GLY A 80 -17.57 -2.54 -4.28
CA GLY A 80 -17.62 -1.09 -4.17
C GLY A 80 -17.29 -0.55 -2.77
N PHE A 81 -17.53 0.74 -2.59
CA PHE A 81 -17.36 1.40 -1.30
C PHE A 81 -18.61 1.20 -0.44
N LYS A 82 -18.45 0.52 0.71
CA LYS A 82 -19.55 0.30 1.67
C LYS A 82 -20.00 1.57 2.40
N ARG A 83 -19.20 2.63 2.33
CA ARG A 83 -19.42 3.92 3.01
C ARG A 83 -19.30 5.07 2.02
N SER A 84 -19.80 6.24 2.39
CA SER A 84 -19.73 7.43 1.56
C SER A 84 -18.29 7.87 1.33
N THR A 85 -17.91 8.07 0.07
CA THR A 85 -16.63 8.66 -0.34
C THR A 85 -16.60 10.19 -0.19
N LYS A 86 -17.73 10.82 0.16
CA LYS A 86 -17.84 12.28 0.34
C LYS A 86 -17.68 12.73 1.80
N ARG A 87 -17.59 11.78 2.74
CA ARG A 87 -17.54 12.05 4.18
C ARG A 87 -16.26 11.49 4.80
N LEU A 88 -15.83 12.11 5.89
CA LEU A 88 -14.72 11.63 6.72
C LEU A 88 -15.11 10.36 7.48
N TYR A 89 -14.13 9.56 7.88
CA TYR A 89 -14.34 8.32 8.64
C TYR A 89 -15.21 8.52 9.89
N GLY A 90 -14.98 9.60 10.66
CA GLY A 90 -15.80 9.94 11.84
C GLY A 90 -17.27 10.23 11.54
N GLN A 91 -17.60 10.63 10.31
CA GLN A 91 -18.96 10.87 9.84
C GLN A 91 -19.52 9.66 9.06
N LYS A 92 -19.03 8.45 9.37
CA LYS A 92 -19.36 7.19 8.68
C LYS A 92 -18.98 7.19 7.18
N GLY A 93 -17.94 7.93 6.81
CA GLY A 93 -17.37 7.92 5.47
C GLY A 93 -16.10 7.06 5.36
N VAL A 94 -15.35 7.25 4.27
CA VAL A 94 -14.10 6.52 3.98
C VAL A 94 -12.86 7.42 4.10
N LEU A 95 -13.02 8.74 3.97
CA LEU A 95 -11.93 9.71 3.87
C LEU A 95 -11.19 9.93 5.20
N GLY A 96 -9.94 10.38 5.10
CA GLY A 96 -9.10 10.72 6.24
C GLY A 96 -8.44 9.51 6.88
N TYR A 97 -8.16 9.62 8.19
CA TYR A 97 -7.63 8.51 8.97
C TYR A 97 -8.72 7.44 9.17
N ASN A 98 -8.51 6.26 8.58
CA ASN A 98 -9.51 5.19 8.55
C ASN A 98 -8.87 3.89 9.04
N LYS A 99 -9.36 3.36 10.17
CA LYS A 99 -8.85 2.11 10.77
C LYS A 99 -9.24 0.85 10.00
N GLU A 100 -10.23 0.95 9.11
CA GLU A 100 -10.74 -0.16 8.29
C GLU A 100 -10.09 -0.18 6.90
N LEU A 101 -9.13 0.69 6.62
CA LEU A 101 -8.48 0.81 5.33
C LEU A 101 -7.71 -0.46 4.95
N SER A 102 -7.12 -1.17 5.92
CA SER A 102 -6.51 -2.48 5.70
C SER A 102 -7.49 -3.48 5.07
N THR A 103 -8.74 -3.52 5.55
CA THR A 103 -9.79 -4.38 4.99
C THR A 103 -10.24 -3.93 3.60
N LEU A 104 -10.24 -2.62 3.34
CA LEU A 104 -10.55 -2.05 2.04
C LEU A 104 -9.46 -2.42 1.01
N ILE A 105 -8.19 -2.30 1.40
CA ILE A 105 -7.04 -2.70 0.58
C ILE A 105 -7.16 -4.16 0.18
N LYS A 106 -7.51 -5.07 1.11
CA LYS A 106 -7.72 -6.48 0.79
C LYS A 106 -8.80 -6.74 -0.27
N ARG A 107 -9.76 -5.82 -0.45
CA ARG A 107 -10.76 -5.88 -1.54
C ARG A 107 -10.28 -5.26 -2.85
N MET A 108 -9.22 -4.45 -2.81
CA MET A 108 -8.61 -3.74 -3.95
C MET A 108 -7.38 -4.46 -4.52
N ILE A 109 -6.86 -5.43 -3.78
CA ILE A 109 -5.81 -6.37 -4.19
C ILE A 109 -6.41 -7.45 -5.09
#